data_AF-A0A521PHW4-F1
#
_entry.id   AF-A0A521PHW4-F1
#
_cell.length_a   1.000
_cell.length_b   1.000
_cell.length_c   1.000
_cell.angle_alpha   90.00
_cell.angle_beta   90.00
_cell.angle_gamma   90.00
#
_symmetry.space_group_name_H-M   'P 1'
#
loop_
_entity.id
_entity.type
_entity.pdbx_description
1 polymer ?
#
loop_
_entity_poly.entity_id
_entity_poly.type
_entity_poly.pdbx_seq_one_letter_code
_entity_poly.pdbx_strand_id
1 'polypeptide(L)'
;MREFENPDHWDAAAQHYEKTAHPFTARFAEAALTRVALTPQSRVLDVAAGTGALARAAARTGAQVLAADFSPGMVARIAAAGLANVEAQVMDGQALALPNASFDAVFSIFGVIMFPDWRKGLAEMARVTRPGGCGVVATWQDRGAATFLLLGQIRRKLFPERGGMSMPEGVRALSDPGDFARELVAAGYRDPRIEPVTHDYELDVAALAHPDTLFGMSPDWTSLSHADKAAVVAEARRMAGDRPVLPIASTALIGVAKRWASPDDVGAPGRQ
;
A
#
# COMPACT_ATOMS: atom_id res chain seq x y z
N MET A 1 13.38 -11.97 12.40
CA MET A 1 12.27 -11.51 11.55
C MET A 1 11.95 -10.10 12.00
N ARG A 2 12.01 -9.12 11.10
CA ARG A 2 11.69 -7.72 11.44
C ARG A 2 10.18 -7.61 11.72
N GLU A 3 9.76 -6.60 12.48
CA GLU A 3 8.37 -6.46 12.95
C GLU A 3 7.34 -6.55 11.79
N PHE A 4 7.59 -5.83 10.69
CA PHE A 4 6.71 -5.81 9.51
C PHE A 4 6.78 -7.08 8.64
N GLU A 5 7.72 -7.99 8.91
CA GLU A 5 7.86 -9.28 8.23
C GLU A 5 7.19 -10.41 9.00
N ASN A 6 6.64 -10.13 10.18
CA ASN A 6 6.00 -11.12 11.03
C ASN A 6 4.47 -11.13 10.80
N PRO A 7 3.88 -12.24 10.32
CA PRO A 7 2.44 -12.31 10.14
C PRO A 7 1.67 -12.13 11.47
N ASP A 8 2.22 -12.55 12.61
CA ASP A 8 1.55 -12.40 13.91
C ASP A 8 1.37 -10.92 14.30
N HIS A 9 2.32 -10.05 13.90
CA HIS A 9 2.20 -8.61 14.11
C HIS A 9 1.00 -8.04 13.35
N TRP A 10 0.85 -8.44 12.08
CA TRP A 10 -0.25 -8.01 11.23
C TRP A 10 -1.59 -8.63 11.62
N ASP A 11 -1.58 -9.87 12.10
CA ASP A 11 -2.77 -10.54 12.66
C ASP A 11 -3.32 -9.76 13.85
N ALA A 12 -2.44 -9.38 14.79
CA ALA A 12 -2.80 -8.55 15.94
C ALA A 12 -3.30 -7.15 15.52
N ALA A 13 -2.74 -6.59 14.44
CA ALA A 13 -3.11 -5.28 13.93
C ALA A 13 -4.36 -5.27 13.04
N ALA A 14 -4.80 -6.41 12.49
CA ALA A 14 -5.79 -6.47 11.41
C ALA A 14 -7.09 -5.71 11.71
N GLN A 15 -7.64 -5.85 12.92
CA GLN A 15 -8.84 -5.11 13.32
C GLN A 15 -8.63 -3.60 13.39
N HIS A 16 -7.50 -3.19 13.94
CA HIS A 16 -7.17 -1.78 14.08
C HIS A 16 -6.92 -1.18 12.69
N TYR A 17 -6.13 -1.86 11.86
CA TYR A 17 -5.83 -1.49 10.48
C TYR A 17 -7.11 -1.30 9.64
N GLU A 18 -8.08 -2.22 9.74
CA GLU A 18 -9.38 -2.10 9.05
C GLU A 18 -10.12 -0.82 9.41
N LYS A 19 -10.00 -0.35 10.66
CA LYS A 19 -10.69 0.84 11.15
C LYS A 19 -9.94 2.13 10.86
N THR A 20 -8.61 2.11 10.91
CA THR A 20 -7.80 3.35 10.94
C THR A 20 -7.01 3.62 9.67
N ALA A 21 -6.48 2.58 9.02
CA ALA A 21 -5.68 2.70 7.81
C ALA A 21 -6.50 2.46 6.54
N HIS A 22 -7.36 1.42 6.54
CA HIS A 22 -8.14 1.02 5.37
C HIS A 22 -8.96 2.17 4.76
N PRO A 23 -9.72 2.98 5.52
CA PRO A 23 -10.54 4.04 4.89
C PRO A 23 -9.70 5.05 4.11
N PHE A 24 -8.49 5.33 4.60
CA PHE A 24 -7.57 6.25 3.96
C PHE A 24 -6.89 5.63 2.74
N THR A 25 -6.35 4.41 2.87
CA THR A 25 -5.69 3.72 1.75
C THR A 25 -6.67 3.32 0.64
N ALA A 26 -7.95 3.11 0.97
CA ALA A 26 -9.01 2.85 0.00
C ALA A 26 -9.16 3.98 -1.03
N ARG A 27 -8.95 5.25 -0.65
CA ARG A 27 -8.99 6.38 -1.59
C ARG A 27 -7.94 6.23 -2.69
N PHE A 28 -6.74 5.78 -2.32
CA PHE A 28 -5.66 5.52 -3.28
C PHE A 28 -5.87 4.23 -4.07
N ALA A 29 -6.46 3.20 -3.46
CA ALA A 29 -6.85 1.98 -4.16
C ALA A 29 -7.89 2.27 -5.25
N GLU A 30 -8.90 3.10 -4.96
CA GLU A 30 -9.89 3.56 -5.94
C GLU A 30 -9.25 4.41 -7.04
N ALA A 31 -8.35 5.34 -6.68
CA ALA A 31 -7.59 6.09 -7.67
C ALA A 31 -6.70 5.19 -8.56
N ALA A 32 -6.10 4.14 -8.01
CA ALA A 32 -5.33 3.17 -8.79
C ALA A 32 -6.25 2.37 -9.74
N LEU A 33 -7.43 1.99 -9.26
CA LEU A 33 -8.41 1.21 -10.02
C LEU A 33 -8.91 1.97 -11.27
N THR A 34 -9.16 3.28 -11.16
CA THR A 34 -9.65 4.10 -12.29
C THR A 34 -8.66 4.21 -13.46
N ARG A 35 -7.39 3.84 -13.26
CA ARG A 35 -6.35 3.83 -14.30
C ARG A 35 -6.34 2.54 -15.12
N VAL A 36 -7.15 1.55 -14.75
CA VAL A 36 -7.25 0.27 -15.43
C VAL A 36 -8.70 0.04 -15.86
N ALA A 37 -8.89 -0.23 -17.16
CA ALA A 37 -10.19 -0.61 -17.70
C ALA A 37 -10.49 -2.07 -17.35
N LEU A 38 -11.06 -2.29 -16.16
CA LEU A 38 -11.57 -3.60 -15.75
C LEU A 38 -12.95 -3.85 -16.32
N THR A 39 -13.23 -5.12 -16.55
CA THR A 39 -14.54 -5.63 -16.98
C THR A 39 -14.99 -6.74 -16.03
N PRO A 40 -16.27 -7.15 -16.04
CA PRO A 40 -16.70 -8.32 -15.28
C PRO A 40 -15.97 -9.63 -15.61
N GLN A 41 -15.32 -9.70 -16.77
CA GLN A 41 -14.52 -10.84 -17.21
C GLN A 41 -13.06 -10.76 -16.73
N SER A 42 -12.64 -9.62 -16.19
CA SER A 42 -11.26 -9.43 -15.73
C SER A 42 -10.96 -10.27 -14.49
N ARG A 43 -9.80 -10.92 -14.49
CA ARG A 43 -9.18 -11.56 -13.34
C ARG A 43 -8.16 -10.62 -12.72
N VAL A 44 -8.39 -10.25 -11.46
CA VAL A 44 -7.58 -9.29 -10.71
C VAL A 44 -6.87 -10.01 -9.56
N LEU A 45 -5.60 -9.69 -9.35
CA LEU A 45 -4.86 -10.09 -8.15
C LEU A 45 -4.55 -8.85 -7.31
N ASP A 46 -4.89 -8.88 -6.03
CA ASP A 46 -4.50 -7.91 -5.01
C ASP A 46 -3.39 -8.51 -4.14
N VAL A 47 -2.14 -8.06 -4.32
CA VAL A 47 -0.96 -8.58 -3.63
C VAL A 47 -0.64 -7.73 -2.40
N ALA A 48 -0.51 -8.38 -1.25
CA ALA A 48 -0.48 -7.74 0.07
C ALA A 48 -1.73 -6.88 0.28
N ALA A 49 -2.88 -7.56 0.17
CA ALA A 49 -4.20 -6.96 0.13
C ALA A 49 -4.61 -6.27 1.46
N GLY A 50 -3.94 -6.58 2.57
CA GLY A 50 -4.33 -6.15 3.90
C GLY A 50 -5.77 -6.56 4.20
N THR A 51 -6.61 -5.61 4.61
CA THR A 51 -8.05 -5.87 4.83
C THR A 51 -8.91 -5.70 3.57
N GLY A 52 -8.28 -5.65 2.40
CA GLY A 52 -8.92 -5.76 1.09
C GLY A 52 -9.50 -4.45 0.55
N ALA A 53 -8.83 -3.31 0.78
CA ALA A 53 -9.29 -2.02 0.27
C ALA A 53 -9.43 -2.02 -1.26
N LEU A 54 -8.41 -2.50 -1.97
CA LEU A 54 -8.47 -2.68 -3.41
C LEU A 54 -9.39 -3.85 -3.78
N ALA A 55 -9.27 -5.01 -3.13
CA ALA A 55 -10.14 -6.15 -3.44
C ALA A 55 -11.65 -5.80 -3.41
N ARG A 56 -12.09 -5.08 -2.37
CA ARG A 56 -13.48 -4.59 -2.24
C ARG A 56 -13.85 -3.58 -3.33
N ALA A 57 -12.92 -2.71 -3.72
CA ALA A 57 -13.15 -1.74 -4.80
C ALA A 57 -13.24 -2.40 -6.17
N ALA A 58 -12.32 -3.31 -6.48
CA ALA A 58 -12.29 -4.08 -7.72
C ALA A 58 -13.54 -4.97 -7.85
N ALA A 59 -14.01 -5.57 -6.76
CA ALA A 59 -15.21 -6.40 -6.76
C ALA A 59 -16.47 -5.65 -7.25
N ARG A 60 -16.58 -4.34 -6.96
CA ARG A 60 -17.71 -3.50 -7.43
C ARG A 60 -17.75 -3.33 -8.95
N THR A 61 -16.66 -3.61 -9.65
CA THR A 61 -16.61 -3.59 -11.12
C THR A 61 -17.15 -4.89 -11.76
N GLY A 62 -17.44 -5.91 -10.94
CA GLY A 62 -17.84 -7.25 -11.38
C GLY A 62 -16.66 -8.18 -11.69
N ALA A 63 -15.42 -7.69 -11.66
CA ALA A 63 -14.22 -8.50 -11.87
C ALA A 63 -14.09 -9.64 -10.85
N GLN A 64 -13.42 -10.72 -11.24
CA GLN A 64 -13.07 -11.82 -10.34
C GLN A 64 -11.75 -11.49 -9.64
N VAL A 65 -11.79 -11.37 -8.31
CA VAL A 65 -10.63 -10.93 -7.53
C VAL A 65 -10.09 -12.08 -6.70
N LEU A 66 -8.78 -12.30 -6.79
CA LEU A 66 -8.02 -13.03 -5.77
C LEU A 66 -7.26 -12.01 -4.93
N ALA A 67 -7.47 -12.02 -3.62
CA ALA A 67 -6.75 -11.20 -2.66
C ALA A 67 -5.77 -12.08 -1.87
N ALA A 68 -4.49 -11.73 -1.93
CA ALA A 68 -3.41 -12.46 -1.30
C ALA A 68 -2.75 -11.59 -0.23
N ASP A 69 -2.64 -12.13 0.98
CA ASP A 69 -1.87 -11.52 2.05
C ASP A 69 -1.19 -12.60 2.88
N PHE A 70 -0.01 -12.34 3.44
CA PHE A 70 0.72 -13.31 4.25
C PHE A 70 0.16 -13.44 5.67
N SER A 71 -0.66 -12.49 6.11
CA SER A 71 -1.33 -12.47 7.41
C SER A 71 -2.71 -13.18 7.34
N PRO A 72 -2.90 -14.28 8.08
CA PRO A 72 -4.21 -14.91 8.23
C PRO A 72 -5.29 -13.95 8.74
N GLY A 73 -4.95 -13.08 9.68
CA GLY A 73 -5.86 -12.08 10.25
C GLY A 73 -6.37 -11.07 9.22
N MET A 74 -5.49 -10.62 8.31
CA MET A 74 -5.84 -9.75 7.19
C MET A 74 -6.79 -10.46 6.21
N VAL A 75 -6.44 -11.67 5.78
CA VAL A 75 -7.25 -12.52 4.89
C VAL A 75 -8.65 -12.77 5.47
N ALA A 76 -8.74 -13.05 6.77
CA ALA A 76 -10.02 -13.25 7.45
C ALA A 76 -10.96 -12.03 7.35
N ARG A 77 -10.41 -10.80 7.35
CA ARG A 77 -11.23 -9.57 7.16
C ARG A 77 -11.75 -9.41 5.74
N ILE A 78 -10.98 -9.85 4.75
CA ILE A 78 -11.45 -9.86 3.36
C ILE A 78 -12.59 -10.88 3.22
N ALA A 79 -12.39 -12.10 3.72
CA ALA A 79 -13.39 -13.17 3.66
C ALA A 79 -14.69 -12.79 4.39
N ALA A 80 -14.59 -12.13 5.56
CA ALA A 80 -15.73 -11.68 6.33
C ALA A 80 -16.62 -10.63 5.60
N ALA A 81 -16.11 -9.99 4.54
CA ALA A 81 -16.91 -9.09 3.71
C ALA A 81 -17.96 -9.82 2.86
N GLY A 82 -17.84 -11.15 2.68
CA GLY A 82 -18.86 -11.98 2.03
C GLY A 82 -19.10 -11.65 0.55
N LEU A 83 -18.09 -11.12 -0.15
CA LEU A 83 -18.22 -10.73 -1.55
C LEU A 83 -18.09 -11.95 -2.47
N ALA A 84 -19.14 -12.22 -3.26
CA ALA A 84 -19.24 -13.45 -4.06
C ALA A 84 -18.15 -13.60 -5.15
N ASN A 85 -17.55 -12.50 -5.59
CA ASN A 85 -16.50 -12.44 -6.61
C ASN A 85 -15.11 -12.12 -6.04
N VAL A 86 -14.91 -12.33 -4.73
CA VAL A 86 -13.62 -12.18 -4.07
C VAL A 86 -13.24 -13.48 -3.36
N GLU A 87 -12.13 -14.05 -3.79
CA GLU A 87 -11.43 -15.11 -3.06
C GLU A 87 -10.29 -14.49 -2.25
N ALA A 88 -10.10 -14.93 -1.01
CA ALA A 88 -9.02 -14.44 -0.14
C ALA A 88 -8.15 -15.62 0.30
N GLN A 89 -6.83 -15.53 0.08
CA GLN A 89 -5.89 -16.61 0.38
C GLN A 89 -4.67 -16.09 1.14
N VAL A 90 -4.18 -16.92 2.08
CA VAL A 90 -2.90 -16.66 2.76
C VAL A 90 -1.76 -17.03 1.81
N MET A 91 -0.93 -16.05 1.43
CA MET A 91 0.15 -16.26 0.47
C MET A 91 1.27 -15.21 0.63
N ASP A 92 2.53 -15.65 0.51
CA ASP A 92 3.67 -14.73 0.44
C ASP A 92 3.74 -14.08 -0.94
N GLY A 93 3.64 -12.75 -0.99
CA GLY A 93 3.72 -11.97 -2.22
C GLY A 93 5.08 -12.05 -2.94
N GLN A 94 6.12 -12.56 -2.28
CA GLN A 94 7.45 -12.80 -2.87
C GLN A 94 7.60 -14.22 -3.43
N ALA A 95 6.58 -15.07 -3.29
CA ALA A 95 6.56 -16.46 -3.75
C ALA A 95 5.11 -16.91 -3.99
N LEU A 96 4.44 -16.29 -4.97
CA LEU A 96 3.04 -16.54 -5.24
C LEU A 96 2.87 -17.96 -5.78
N ALA A 97 2.09 -18.79 -5.08
CA ALA A 97 1.73 -20.15 -5.50
C ALA A 97 0.66 -20.14 -6.61
N LEU A 98 0.87 -19.32 -7.64
CA LEU A 98 -0.05 -19.05 -8.75
C LEU A 98 0.64 -19.32 -10.09
N PRO A 99 -0.11 -19.78 -11.11
CA PRO A 99 0.46 -19.99 -12.43
C PRO A 99 0.90 -18.68 -13.08
N ASN A 100 1.86 -18.77 -14.00
CA ASN A 100 2.27 -17.64 -14.82
C ASN A 100 1.08 -17.09 -15.63
N ALA A 101 1.13 -15.82 -16.01
CA ALA A 101 0.24 -15.20 -16.98
C ALA A 101 -1.27 -15.42 -16.73
N SER A 102 -1.70 -15.42 -15.46
CA SER A 102 -3.06 -15.79 -15.06
C SER A 102 -4.01 -14.62 -14.82
N PHE A 103 -3.49 -13.40 -14.65
CA PHE A 103 -4.29 -12.23 -14.28
C PHE A 103 -4.23 -11.13 -15.34
N ASP A 104 -5.36 -10.48 -15.57
CA ASP A 104 -5.49 -9.30 -16.42
C ASP A 104 -4.84 -8.07 -15.80
N ALA A 105 -4.97 -7.94 -14.49
CA ALA A 105 -4.40 -6.85 -13.72
C ALA A 105 -3.92 -7.34 -12.34
N VAL A 106 -2.73 -6.91 -11.95
CA VAL A 106 -2.12 -7.24 -10.66
C VAL A 106 -1.80 -5.95 -9.94
N PHE A 107 -2.30 -5.80 -8.73
CA PHE A 107 -2.17 -4.59 -7.93
C PHE A 107 -1.38 -4.88 -6.66
N SER A 108 -0.66 -3.87 -6.16
CA SER A 108 -0.21 -3.82 -4.77
C SER A 108 -0.22 -2.38 -4.28
N ILE A 109 -1.14 -2.07 -3.38
CA ILE A 109 -1.37 -0.71 -2.91
C ILE A 109 -0.67 -0.54 -1.55
N PHE A 110 0.50 0.10 -1.56
CA PHE A 110 1.40 0.26 -0.40
C PHE A 110 1.95 -1.04 0.20
N GLY A 111 1.65 -2.21 -0.36
CA GLY A 111 2.05 -3.51 0.17
C GLY A 111 3.44 -3.98 -0.26
N VAL A 112 3.71 -4.10 -1.58
CA VAL A 112 4.96 -4.67 -2.12
C VAL A 112 6.22 -4.00 -1.60
N ILE A 113 6.15 -2.70 -1.31
CA ILE A 113 7.26 -1.89 -0.77
C ILE A 113 7.62 -2.22 0.68
N MET A 114 6.78 -3.00 1.36
CA MET A 114 7.01 -3.51 2.72
C MET A 114 7.70 -4.88 2.73
N PHE A 115 7.85 -5.53 1.57
CA PHE A 115 8.45 -6.85 1.50
C PHE A 115 9.97 -6.79 1.77
N PRO A 116 10.53 -7.81 2.45
CA PRO A 116 11.98 -7.95 2.62
C PRO A 116 12.74 -7.83 1.29
N ASP A 117 12.25 -8.53 0.27
CA ASP A 117 12.69 -8.46 -1.12
C ASP A 117 11.54 -7.96 -2.00
N TRP A 118 11.26 -6.66 -1.91
CA TRP A 118 10.25 -5.99 -2.72
C TRP A 118 10.49 -6.13 -4.23
N ARG A 119 11.74 -6.31 -4.68
CA ARG A 119 12.03 -6.55 -6.11
C ARG A 119 11.56 -7.93 -6.54
N LYS A 120 11.77 -8.96 -5.70
CA LYS A 120 11.18 -10.28 -5.93
C LYS A 120 9.66 -10.23 -5.93
N GLY A 121 9.05 -9.43 -5.05
CA GLY A 121 7.60 -9.16 -5.10
C GLY A 121 7.14 -8.56 -6.43
N LEU A 122 7.81 -7.52 -6.93
CA LEU A 122 7.50 -6.94 -8.24
C LEU A 122 7.67 -7.95 -9.38
N ALA A 123 8.71 -8.79 -9.33
CA ALA A 123 8.94 -9.83 -10.32
C ALA A 123 7.84 -10.92 -10.30
N GLU A 124 7.38 -11.33 -9.12
CA GLU A 124 6.25 -12.25 -8.96
C GLU A 124 4.95 -11.65 -9.51
N MET A 125 4.68 -10.37 -9.22
CA MET A 125 3.55 -9.65 -9.81
C MET A 125 3.63 -9.68 -11.35
N ALA A 126 4.80 -9.42 -11.92
CA ALA A 126 4.99 -9.44 -13.37
C ALA A 126 4.82 -10.85 -13.96
N ARG A 127 5.33 -11.88 -13.27
CA ARG A 127 5.22 -13.29 -13.68
C ARG A 127 3.76 -13.75 -13.80
N VAL A 128 2.93 -13.39 -12.84
CA VAL A 128 1.50 -13.80 -12.82
C VAL A 128 0.61 -12.89 -13.67
N THR A 129 1.08 -11.70 -14.04
CA THR A 129 0.39 -10.84 -15.01
C THR A 129 0.49 -11.45 -16.41
N ARG A 130 -0.63 -11.55 -17.14
CA ARG A 130 -0.63 -12.04 -18.52
C ARG A 130 0.00 -11.04 -19.49
N PRO A 131 0.55 -11.48 -20.63
CA PRO A 131 0.91 -10.59 -21.74
C PRO A 131 -0.20 -9.60 -22.09
N GLY A 132 0.13 -8.31 -22.16
CA GLY A 132 -0.83 -7.23 -22.41
C GLY A 132 -1.68 -6.79 -21.20
N GLY A 133 -1.65 -7.57 -20.11
CA GLY A 133 -2.16 -7.17 -18.80
C GLY A 133 -1.34 -6.04 -18.17
N CYS A 134 -1.73 -5.60 -16.98
CA CYS A 134 -1.05 -4.51 -16.27
C CYS A 134 -0.69 -4.83 -14.82
N GLY A 135 0.48 -4.35 -14.40
CA GLY A 135 0.86 -4.21 -13.01
C GLY A 135 0.57 -2.80 -12.52
N VAL A 136 0.04 -2.67 -11.31
CA VAL A 136 -0.25 -1.40 -10.66
C VAL A 136 0.30 -1.39 -9.24
N VAL A 137 1.12 -0.40 -8.92
CA VAL A 137 1.73 -0.26 -7.60
C VAL A 137 1.50 1.15 -7.08
N ALA A 138 1.14 1.27 -5.80
CA ALA A 138 1.12 2.56 -5.10
C ALA A 138 2.20 2.60 -4.02
N THR A 139 2.91 3.73 -3.92
CA THR A 139 3.94 3.99 -2.92
C THR A 139 3.87 5.44 -2.45
N TRP A 140 4.35 5.76 -1.26
CA TRP A 140 4.35 7.13 -0.76
C TRP A 140 5.43 7.97 -1.45
N GLN A 141 5.06 9.17 -1.92
CA GLN A 141 6.01 10.10 -2.54
C GLN A 141 6.97 10.67 -1.50
N ASP A 142 6.49 10.87 -0.27
CA ASP A 142 7.31 11.31 0.85
C ASP A 142 7.65 10.14 1.78
N ARG A 143 8.52 10.41 2.77
CA ARG A 143 8.80 9.49 3.87
C ARG A 143 7.61 9.39 4.83
N GLY A 144 6.58 8.66 4.39
CA GLY A 144 5.34 8.40 5.13
C GLY A 144 4.14 9.17 4.61
N ALA A 145 3.03 9.03 5.33
CA ALA A 145 1.75 9.69 5.07
C ALA A 145 1.05 10.02 6.40
N ALA A 146 -0.05 10.77 6.34
CA ALA A 146 -0.92 11.01 7.49
C ALA A 146 -0.16 11.48 8.74
N THR A 147 -0.33 10.81 9.88
CA THR A 147 0.29 11.17 11.16
C THR A 147 1.82 11.19 11.12
N PHE A 148 2.48 10.42 10.23
CA PHE A 148 3.92 10.49 10.04
C PHE A 148 4.36 11.84 9.43
N LEU A 149 3.61 12.37 8.46
CA LEU A 149 3.90 13.67 7.85
C LEU A 149 3.64 14.81 8.84
N LEU A 150 2.54 14.73 9.61
CA LEU A 150 2.26 15.69 10.68
C LEU A 150 3.38 15.70 11.72
N LEU A 151 3.77 14.52 12.22
CA LEU A 151 4.88 14.40 13.18
C LEU A 151 6.16 14.98 12.60
N GLY A 152 6.50 14.65 11.35
CA GLY A 152 7.68 15.19 10.68
C GLY A 152 7.67 16.70 10.54
N GLN A 153 6.52 17.30 10.21
CA GLN A 153 6.36 18.75 10.15
C GLN A 153 6.57 19.40 11.52
N ILE A 154 5.95 18.85 12.56
CA ILE A 154 6.05 19.36 13.93
C ILE A 154 7.48 19.21 14.46
N ARG A 155 8.12 18.05 14.25
CA ARG A 155 9.51 17.82 14.67
C ARG A 155 10.49 18.78 14.01
N ARG A 156 10.35 19.04 12.71
CA ARG A 156 11.20 20.05 12.03
C ARG A 156 11.07 21.44 12.63
N LYS A 157 9.89 21.78 13.16
CA LYS A 157 9.64 23.08 13.81
C LYS A 157 10.17 23.12 15.25
N LEU A 158 9.87 22.10 16.05
CA LEU A 158 10.15 22.11 17.49
C LEU A 158 11.55 21.59 17.84
N PHE A 159 12.09 20.68 17.03
CA PHE A 159 13.34 19.97 17.28
C PHE A 159 14.23 19.92 16.02
N PRO A 160 14.56 21.07 15.39
CA PRO A 160 15.31 21.12 14.14
C PRO A 160 16.68 20.43 14.21
N GLU A 161 17.27 20.32 15.39
CA GLU A 161 18.54 19.65 15.66
C GLU A 161 18.48 18.12 15.52
N ARG A 162 17.28 17.51 15.59
CA ARG A 162 17.11 16.05 15.56
C ARG A 162 17.11 15.44 14.16
N GLY A 163 17.31 16.25 13.11
CA GLY A 163 17.42 15.78 11.72
C GLY A 163 16.08 15.35 11.10
N GLY A 164 16.18 14.60 9.99
CA GLY A 164 15.02 14.15 9.21
C GLY A 164 14.21 13.02 9.86
N MET A 165 13.05 12.70 9.27
CA MET A 165 12.25 11.54 9.69
C MET A 165 12.95 10.22 9.37
N SER A 166 12.89 9.32 10.35
CA SER A 166 13.30 7.92 10.26
C SER A 166 12.15 7.10 9.67
N MET A 167 12.44 6.28 8.66
CA MET A 167 11.49 5.27 8.20
C MET A 167 11.66 4.00 9.04
N PRO A 168 10.58 3.25 9.31
CA PRO A 168 10.72 1.92 9.89
C PRO A 168 11.64 1.03 9.07
N GLU A 169 12.43 0.20 9.75
CA GLU A 169 13.39 -0.69 9.10
C GLU A 169 12.70 -1.65 8.13
N GLY A 170 13.25 -1.79 6.92
CA GLY A 170 12.72 -2.69 5.88
C GLY A 170 11.68 -2.08 4.94
N VAL A 171 11.11 -0.91 5.26
CA VAL A 171 10.17 -0.22 4.36
C VAL A 171 10.95 0.58 3.30
N ARG A 172 10.77 0.24 2.02
CA ARG A 172 11.28 1.04 0.91
C ARG A 172 10.21 2.07 0.50
N ALA A 173 10.62 3.26 0.09
CA ALA A 173 9.75 4.18 -0.63
C ALA A 173 10.31 4.36 -2.04
N LEU A 174 9.50 4.04 -3.06
CA LEU A 174 9.83 4.32 -4.47
C LEU A 174 9.39 5.75 -4.80
N SER A 175 9.96 6.70 -4.07
CA SER A 175 9.52 8.10 -3.99
C SER A 175 9.88 8.95 -5.20
N ASP A 176 10.86 8.53 -6.00
CA ASP A 176 11.21 9.19 -7.26
C ASP A 176 10.50 8.50 -8.44
N PRO A 177 9.74 9.23 -9.28
CA PRO A 177 9.03 8.64 -10.42
C PRO A 177 9.95 7.95 -11.43
N GLY A 178 11.15 8.47 -11.66
CA GLY A 178 12.11 7.88 -12.59
C GLY A 178 12.66 6.56 -12.07
N ASP A 179 13.02 6.49 -10.78
CA ASP A 179 13.46 5.27 -10.12
C ASP A 179 12.33 4.23 -10.08
N PHE A 180 11.12 4.64 -9.71
CA PHE A 180 9.96 3.77 -9.68
C PHE A 180 9.67 3.16 -11.06
N ALA A 181 9.70 3.98 -12.12
CA ALA A 181 9.54 3.49 -13.49
C ALA A 181 10.62 2.46 -13.87
N ARG A 182 11.89 2.69 -13.50
CA ARG A 182 12.99 1.75 -13.79
C ARG A 182 12.81 0.42 -13.07
N GLU A 183 12.33 0.43 -11.84
CA GLU A 183 12.10 -0.81 -11.06
C GLU A 183 10.92 -1.62 -11.61
N LEU A 184 9.86 -0.97 -12.09
CA LEU A 184 8.79 -1.66 -12.82
C LEU A 184 9.31 -2.30 -14.11
N VAL A 185 10.18 -1.62 -14.85
CA VAL A 185 10.81 -2.17 -16.06
C VAL A 185 11.72 -3.35 -15.72
N ALA A 186 12.55 -3.22 -14.68
CA ALA A 186 13.44 -4.29 -14.21
C ALA A 186 12.67 -5.54 -13.77
N ALA A 187 11.45 -5.37 -13.23
CA ALA A 187 10.57 -6.47 -12.88
C ALA A 187 9.93 -7.18 -14.10
N GLY A 188 10.06 -6.64 -15.31
CA GLY A 188 9.53 -7.22 -16.54
C GLY A 188 8.26 -6.54 -17.07
N TYR A 189 7.93 -5.34 -16.60
CA TYR A 189 6.92 -4.50 -17.22
C TYR A 189 7.53 -3.58 -18.30
N ARG A 190 6.66 -2.89 -19.05
CA ARG A 190 7.00 -1.87 -20.03
C ARG A 190 6.03 -0.68 -19.94
N ASP A 191 6.42 0.42 -20.57
CA ASP A 191 5.63 1.65 -20.67
C ASP A 191 5.10 2.15 -19.32
N PRO A 192 5.93 2.24 -18.26
CA PRO A 192 5.47 2.69 -16.95
C PRO A 192 4.98 4.14 -17.02
N ARG A 193 3.82 4.38 -16.42
CA ARG A 193 3.26 5.71 -16.17
C ARG A 193 3.15 5.91 -14.68
N ILE A 194 3.88 6.89 -14.15
CA ILE A 194 3.91 7.21 -12.73
C ILE A 194 3.22 8.54 -12.53
N GLU A 195 2.14 8.56 -11.75
CA GLU A 195 1.34 9.76 -11.51
C GLU A 195 1.18 10.01 -10.01
N PRO A 196 1.38 11.25 -9.53
CA PRO A 196 1.07 11.60 -8.16
C PRO A 196 -0.44 11.71 -7.95
N VAL A 197 -0.90 11.22 -6.80
CA VAL A 197 -2.27 11.39 -6.31
C VAL A 197 -2.21 11.83 -4.86
N THR A 198 -2.93 12.90 -4.53
CA THR A 198 -2.99 13.45 -3.18
C THR A 198 -4.39 13.29 -2.61
N HIS A 199 -4.46 12.74 -1.40
CA HIS A 199 -5.66 12.77 -0.57
C HIS A 199 -5.29 13.23 0.83
N ASP A 200 -6.20 13.98 1.46
CA ASP A 200 -6.05 14.38 2.84
C ASP A 200 -6.40 13.20 3.76
N TYR A 201 -5.52 12.94 4.72
CA TYR A 201 -5.89 12.19 5.91
C TYR A 201 -6.60 13.15 6.86
N GLU A 202 -7.85 12.85 7.18
CA GLU A 202 -8.67 13.65 8.09
C GLU A 202 -8.42 13.19 9.54
N LEU A 203 -7.46 13.82 10.22
CA LEU A 203 -7.20 13.52 11.62
C LEU A 203 -8.30 14.13 12.49
N ASP A 204 -9.05 13.29 13.20
CA ASP A 204 -9.92 13.73 14.29
C ASP A 204 -9.05 14.29 15.44
N VAL A 205 -9.25 15.57 15.75
CA VAL A 205 -8.49 16.29 16.78
C VAL A 205 -8.75 15.71 18.18
N ALA A 206 -9.90 15.07 18.41
CA ALA A 206 -10.17 14.35 19.64
C ALA A 206 -9.20 13.18 19.86
N ALA A 207 -8.73 12.54 18.78
CA ALA A 207 -7.78 11.41 18.87
C ALA A 207 -6.42 11.82 19.44
N LEU A 208 -6.08 13.11 19.45
CA LEU A 208 -4.88 13.64 20.14
C LEU A 208 -4.93 13.46 21.67
N ALA A 209 -6.05 13.03 22.24
CA ALA A 209 -6.12 12.57 23.63
C ALA A 209 -5.39 11.24 23.86
N HIS A 210 -5.17 10.46 22.80
CA HIS A 210 -4.48 9.17 22.82
C HIS A 210 -3.32 9.14 21.81
N PRO A 211 -2.30 10.00 21.96
CA PRO A 211 -1.33 10.25 20.90
C PRO A 211 -0.45 9.04 20.55
N ASP A 212 -0.26 8.09 21.47
CA ASP A 212 0.46 6.86 21.17
C ASP A 212 -0.28 5.97 20.16
N THR A 213 -1.61 6.08 20.02
CA THR A 213 -2.35 5.34 18.97
C THR A 213 -2.17 5.98 17.59
N LEU A 214 -1.86 7.28 17.55
CA LEU A 214 -1.66 8.05 16.31
C LEU A 214 -0.22 7.99 15.80
N PHE A 215 0.74 8.09 16.72
CA PHE A 215 2.15 8.25 16.41
C PHE A 215 3.01 7.05 16.84
N GLY A 216 2.46 6.07 17.57
CA GLY A 216 3.20 4.97 18.19
C GLY A 216 3.99 4.09 17.23
N MET A 217 3.59 4.01 15.95
CA MET A 217 4.33 3.28 14.92
C MET A 217 5.59 4.02 14.43
N SER A 218 5.79 5.28 14.83
CA SER A 218 6.95 6.07 14.42
C SER A 218 8.10 5.93 15.43
N PRO A 219 9.29 5.48 15.00
CA PRO A 219 10.48 5.49 15.85
C PRO A 219 10.83 6.90 16.37
N ASP A 220 10.51 7.91 15.56
CA ASP A 220 10.70 9.32 15.91
C ASP A 220 9.75 9.79 17.01
N TRP A 221 8.63 9.10 17.23
CA TRP A 221 7.72 9.35 18.35
C TRP A 221 8.12 8.56 19.59
N THR A 222 8.45 7.28 19.44
CA THR A 222 8.78 6.40 20.57
C THR A 222 10.08 6.82 21.27
N SER A 223 10.98 7.52 20.56
CA SER A 223 12.21 8.11 21.11
C SER A 223 12.03 9.46 21.81
N LEU A 224 10.84 10.08 21.77
CA LEU A 224 10.59 11.37 22.42
C LEU A 224 10.41 11.21 23.92
N SER A 225 10.92 12.19 24.67
CA SER A 225 10.60 12.32 26.09
C SER A 225 9.11 12.62 26.28
N HIS A 226 8.59 12.41 27.49
CA HIS A 226 7.18 12.73 27.79
C HIS A 226 6.87 14.22 27.55
N ALA A 227 7.80 15.11 27.89
CA ALA A 227 7.66 16.55 27.67
C ALA A 227 7.62 16.89 26.16
N ASP A 228 8.50 16.27 25.37
CA ASP A 228 8.53 16.47 23.91
C ASP A 228 7.25 15.94 23.25
N LYS A 229 6.75 14.77 23.68
CA LYS A 229 5.46 14.23 23.22
C LYS A 229 4.31 15.21 23.51
N ALA A 230 4.28 15.80 24.70
CA ALA A 230 3.28 16.81 25.06
C ALA A 230 3.38 18.06 24.18
N ALA A 231 4.61 18.52 23.87
CA ALA A 231 4.83 19.66 22.98
C ALA A 231 4.35 19.37 21.54
N VAL A 232 4.57 18.15 21.03
CA VAL A 232 4.06 17.73 19.72
C VAL A 232 2.53 17.77 19.68
N VAL A 233 1.87 17.24 20.71
CA VAL A 233 0.40 17.25 20.80
C VAL A 233 -0.14 18.67 20.89
N ALA A 234 0.50 19.54 21.68
CA ALA A 234 0.13 20.95 21.79
C ALA A 234 0.25 21.68 20.44
N GLU A 235 1.33 21.44 19.69
CA GLU A 235 1.52 22.01 18.36
C GLU A 235 0.50 21.47 17.35
N ALA A 236 0.17 20.18 17.38
CA ALA A 236 -0.87 19.60 16.53
C ALA A 236 -2.24 20.24 16.79
N ARG A 237 -2.60 20.45 18.07
CA ARG A 237 -3.83 21.20 18.46
C ARG A 237 -3.79 22.64 17.98
N ARG A 238 -2.64 23.32 18.12
CA ARG A 238 -2.45 24.69 17.62
C ARG A 238 -2.61 24.78 16.10
N MET A 239 -2.11 23.78 15.36
CA MET A 239 -2.30 23.69 13.90
C MET A 239 -3.77 23.47 13.52
N ALA A 240 -4.51 22.69 14.30
CA ALA A 240 -5.95 22.50 14.09
C ALA A 240 -6.75 23.79 14.35
N GLY A 241 -6.38 24.57 15.36
CA GLY A 241 -7.19 25.70 15.82
C GLY A 241 -8.52 25.20 16.39
N ASP A 242 -9.62 25.84 16.03
CA ASP A 242 -10.97 25.44 16.48
C ASP A 242 -11.60 24.32 15.63
N ARG A 243 -10.88 23.81 14.62
CA ARG A 243 -11.41 22.78 13.72
C ARG A 243 -11.47 21.42 14.44
N PRO A 244 -12.55 20.65 14.28
CA PRO A 244 -12.63 19.29 14.81
C PRO A 244 -11.75 18.29 14.04
N VAL A 245 -11.37 18.64 12.81
CA VAL A 245 -10.55 17.81 11.92
C VAL A 245 -9.36 18.61 11.42
N LEU A 246 -8.18 17.99 11.46
CA LEU A 246 -6.96 18.51 10.87
C LEU A 246 -6.65 17.71 9.58
N PRO A 247 -6.83 18.30 8.38
CA PRO A 247 -6.46 17.64 7.13
C PRO A 247 -4.94 17.60 6.99
N ILE A 248 -4.41 16.43 6.61
CA ILE A 248 -2.99 16.20 6.36
C ILE A 248 -2.84 15.65 4.93
N ALA A 249 -2.48 16.52 4.00
CA ALA A 249 -2.22 16.16 2.62
C ALA A 249 -1.13 15.08 2.54
N SER A 250 -1.45 13.95 1.92
CA SER A 250 -0.48 12.88 1.68
C SER A 250 -0.52 12.47 0.21
N THR A 251 0.65 12.39 -0.39
CA THR A 251 0.79 12.10 -1.82
C THR A 251 1.39 10.71 -2.03
N ALA A 252 0.72 9.91 -2.84
CA ALA A 252 1.23 8.64 -3.33
C ALA A 252 1.61 8.77 -4.81
N LEU A 253 2.66 8.06 -5.21
CA LEU A 253 2.91 7.77 -6.62
C LEU A 253 2.19 6.48 -6.98
N ILE A 254 1.35 6.53 -8.03
CA ILE A 254 0.69 5.36 -8.61
C ILE A 254 1.38 5.05 -9.93
N GLY A 255 2.06 3.91 -9.97
CA GLY A 255 2.70 3.37 -11.16
C GLY A 255 1.80 2.35 -11.85
N VAL A 256 1.52 2.56 -13.14
CA VAL A 256 0.83 1.61 -14.00
C VAL A 256 1.76 1.22 -15.14
N ALA A 257 1.96 -0.08 -15.34
CA ALA A 257 2.83 -0.58 -16.40
C ALA A 257 2.24 -1.83 -17.06
N LYS A 258 2.57 -2.05 -18.33
CA LYS A 258 2.07 -3.19 -19.12
C LYS A 258 3.02 -4.36 -19.05
N ARG A 259 2.51 -5.58 -19.02
CA ARG A 259 3.36 -6.78 -19.08
C ARG A 259 3.82 -7.04 -20.51
N TRP A 260 5.13 -7.27 -20.67
CA TRP A 260 5.72 -7.70 -21.93
C TRP A 260 5.09 -9.01 -22.42
N ALA A 261 4.82 -9.13 -23.73
CA ALA A 261 4.51 -10.43 -24.33
C ALA A 261 5.84 -11.11 -24.65
N SER A 262 6.23 -12.13 -23.90
CA SER A 262 7.44 -12.88 -24.25
C SER A 262 7.23 -13.58 -25.60
N PRO A 263 8.26 -13.71 -26.45
CA PRO A 263 8.20 -14.62 -27.60
C PRO A 263 7.77 -16.04 -27.21
N ASP A 264 8.12 -16.48 -25.99
CA ASP A 264 7.74 -17.79 -25.44
C ASP A 264 6.25 -17.90 -25.02
N ASP A 265 5.55 -16.77 -24.87
CA ASP A 265 4.11 -16.74 -24.56
C ASP A 265 3.24 -16.91 -25.82
N VAL A 266 3.84 -16.79 -27.02
CA VAL A 266 3.19 -17.08 -28.29
C VAL A 266 3.39 -18.57 -28.55
N GLY A 267 2.47 -19.38 -28.03
CA GLY A 267 2.55 -20.84 -28.00
C GLY A 267 3.12 -21.47 -29.28
N ALA A 268 4.00 -22.45 -29.09
CA ALA A 268 4.46 -23.32 -30.15
C ALA A 268 3.25 -23.80 -30.99
N PRO A 269 3.28 -23.66 -32.32
CA PRO A 269 2.18 -24.12 -33.16
C PRO A 269 2.03 -25.62 -32.93
N GLY A 270 0.82 -26.03 -32.52
CA GLY A 270 0.47 -27.44 -32.35
C GLY A 270 0.88 -28.21 -33.59
N ARG A 271 1.81 -29.16 -33.42
CA ARG A 271 2.07 -30.16 -34.44
C ARG A 271 0.85 -31.06 -34.50
N GLN A 272 0.17 -31.00 -35.64
CA GLN A 272 -0.78 -32.01 -36.09
C GLN A 272 -0.12 -33.37 -36.16
#